data_AF-A0AAV8P462-F1
#
_entry.id   AF-A0AAV8P462-F1
#
_cell.length_a   1.000
_cell.length_b   1.000
_cell.length_c   1.000
_cell.angle_alpha   90.00
_cell.angle_beta   90.00
_cell.angle_gamma   90.00
#
_symmetry.space_group_name_H-M   'P 1'
#
loop_
_entity.id
_entity.type
_entity.pdbx_description
1 polymer ?
#
loop_
_entity_poly.entity_id
_entity_poly.type
_entity_poly.pdbx_seq_one_letter_code
_entity_poly.pdbx_strand_id
1 'polypeptide(L)'
;MDEFMIGGRSADKLRGAEDDAPLPEKVQIGNSPVYKIERKLGKGGFGQVYVGRQTSVTSTDDRATGSNALEVAVKFEHRSSKGCNYGPPYEWQVYNTLGGIHGIPRVHYKGRQGGYYIMVMDMLGPSLWDVWNNNSQT
;
A
#
# COMPACT_ATOMS: atom_id res chain seq x y z
N MET A 1 5.65 64.85 8.10
CA MET A 1 5.51 64.07 6.86
C MET A 1 6.12 62.70 7.09
N ASP A 2 5.48 61.54 7.04
CA ASP A 2 4.09 61.12 7.23
C ASP A 2 4.22 59.66 7.72
N GLU A 3 3.50 59.29 8.78
CA GLU A 3 3.36 57.90 9.20
C GLU A 3 2.59 57.10 8.13
N PHE A 4 3.12 55.95 7.72
CA PHE A 4 2.31 54.91 7.06
C PHE A 4 2.57 53.54 7.70
N MET A 5 1.59 53.13 8.50
CA MET A 5 1.30 51.75 8.84
C MET A 5 1.04 50.93 7.58
N ILE A 6 1.74 49.81 7.39
CA ILE A 6 1.24 48.70 6.56
C ILE A 6 1.47 47.40 7.33
N GLY A 7 0.42 46.95 8.02
CA GLY A 7 0.27 45.55 8.38
C GLY A 7 -0.11 44.74 7.14
N GLY A 8 0.35 43.49 7.05
CA GLY A 8 0.03 42.68 5.87
C GLY A 8 0.60 41.27 5.85
N ARG A 9 0.03 40.41 6.70
CA ARG A 9 -0.27 38.98 6.46
C ARG A 9 0.92 38.05 6.16
N SER A 10 1.26 37.32 7.23
CA SER A 10 1.82 35.97 7.22
C SER A 10 1.30 35.18 6.00
N ALA A 11 2.19 34.86 5.07
CA ALA A 11 1.86 34.04 3.92
C ALA A 11 1.43 32.67 4.43
N ASP A 12 0.13 32.41 4.27
CA ASP A 12 -0.52 31.17 4.63
C ASP A 12 0.27 29.99 4.10
N LYS A 13 0.55 29.10 5.05
CA LYS A 13 0.99 27.73 4.88
C LYS A 13 0.09 27.07 3.85
N LEU A 14 0.55 27.00 2.60
CA LEU A 14 0.01 26.13 1.56
C LEU A 14 0.13 24.70 2.10
N ARG A 15 -0.89 24.28 2.85
CA ARG A 15 -1.19 22.88 3.09
C ARG A 15 -1.49 22.33 1.71
N GLY A 16 -0.49 21.74 1.07
CA GLY A 16 -0.69 20.84 -0.04
C GLY A 16 -1.63 19.76 0.47
N ALA A 17 -2.92 19.93 0.21
CA ALA A 17 -3.86 18.83 0.21
C ALA A 17 -3.37 17.94 -0.93
N GLU A 18 -2.51 16.97 -0.58
CA GLU A 18 -2.46 15.73 -1.34
C GLU A 18 -3.87 15.18 -1.23
N ASP A 19 -4.69 15.50 -2.23
CA ASP A 19 -6.01 14.93 -2.44
C ASP A 19 -5.76 13.43 -2.63
N ASP A 20 -5.69 12.70 -1.52
CA ASP A 20 -5.52 11.26 -1.46
C ASP A 20 -6.81 10.72 -2.07
N ALA A 21 -6.80 10.56 -3.40
CA ALA A 21 -7.95 10.07 -4.14
C ALA A 21 -8.49 8.82 -3.44
N PRO A 22 -9.82 8.62 -3.41
CA PRO A 22 -10.38 7.51 -2.66
C PRO A 22 -9.81 6.19 -3.17
N LEU A 23 -9.21 5.42 -2.25
CA LEU A 23 -8.72 4.08 -2.54
C LEU A 23 -9.90 3.16 -2.89
N PRO A 24 -9.73 2.21 -3.82
CA PRO A 24 -10.78 1.27 -4.14
C PRO A 24 -11.07 0.35 -2.96
N GLU A 25 -12.35 0.15 -2.63
CA GLU A 25 -12.77 -0.79 -1.57
C GLU A 25 -12.46 -2.26 -1.91
N LYS A 26 -12.41 -2.56 -3.21
CA LYS A 26 -12.13 -3.90 -3.74
C LYS A 26 -11.09 -3.84 -4.84
N VAL A 27 -10.19 -4.81 -4.83
CA VAL A 27 -9.12 -4.97 -5.81
C VAL A 27 -9.29 -6.29 -6.55
N GLN A 28 -9.17 -6.24 -7.87
CA GLN A 28 -9.06 -7.41 -8.73
C GLN A 28 -8.08 -7.11 -9.86
N ILE A 29 -7.05 -7.95 -9.97
CA ILE A 29 -5.95 -7.78 -10.93
C ILE A 29 -5.97 -8.93 -11.92
N GLY A 30 -6.39 -8.67 -13.16
CA GLY A 30 -6.55 -9.70 -14.18
C GLY A 30 -7.50 -10.80 -13.69
N ASN A 31 -7.03 -12.05 -13.69
CA ASN A 31 -7.81 -13.21 -13.23
C ASN A 31 -7.62 -13.51 -11.73
N SER A 32 -7.09 -12.56 -10.94
CA SER A 32 -6.98 -12.75 -9.50
C SER A 32 -8.36 -12.89 -8.85
N PRO A 33 -8.42 -13.48 -7.65
CA PRO A 33 -9.57 -13.33 -6.77
C PRO A 33 -9.87 -11.85 -6.48
N VAL A 34 -11.09 -11.58 -6.02
CA VAL A 34 -11.46 -10.24 -5.54
C VAL A 34 -11.01 -10.09 -4.10
N TYR A 35 -10.20 -9.08 -3.82
CA TYR A 35 -9.74 -8.74 -2.48
C TYR A 35 -10.50 -7.53 -1.95
N LYS A 36 -11.15 -7.67 -0.80
CA LYS A 36 -11.69 -6.53 -0.05
C LYS A 36 -10.58 -5.89 0.76
N ILE A 37 -10.42 -4.58 0.63
CA ILE A 37 -9.43 -3.82 1.37
C ILE A 37 -9.96 -3.54 2.78
N GLU A 38 -9.15 -3.85 3.78
CA GLU A 38 -9.48 -3.68 5.19
C GLU A 38 -8.57 -2.59 5.82
N ARG A 39 -7.97 -2.89 6.98
CA ARG A 39 -7.17 -1.94 7.75
C ARG A 39 -5.84 -1.61 7.06
N LYS A 40 -5.37 -0.40 7.30
CA LYS A 40 -4.06 0.08 6.87
C LYS A 40 -2.94 -0.58 7.68
N LEU A 41 -1.85 -0.97 7.01
CA LEU A 41 -0.61 -1.46 7.60
C LEU A 41 0.44 -0.37 7.72
N GLY A 42 0.55 0.51 6.72
CA GLY A 42 1.52 1.59 6.74
C GLY A 42 1.35 2.61 5.60
N LYS A 43 1.97 3.78 5.76
CA LYS A 43 2.11 4.81 4.71
C LYS A 43 3.56 5.23 4.65
N GLY A 44 4.07 5.38 3.43
CA GLY A 44 5.39 5.94 3.15
C GLY A 44 5.34 6.86 1.94
N GLY A 45 6.49 7.42 1.56
CA GLY A 45 6.59 8.34 0.41
C GLY A 45 6.27 7.69 -0.95
N PHE A 46 6.30 6.35 -1.02
CA PHE A 46 6.02 5.59 -2.24
C PHE A 46 4.61 5.01 -2.29
N GLY A 47 3.78 5.23 -1.26
CA GLY A 47 2.43 4.71 -1.25
C GLY A 47 1.98 4.18 0.09
N GLN A 48 0.96 3.34 0.05
CA GLN A 48 0.23 2.89 1.22
C GLN A 48 0.02 1.37 1.16
N VAL A 49 0.15 0.69 2.28
CA VAL A 49 -0.04 -0.76 2.38
C VAL A 49 -1.23 -1.04 3.29
N TYR A 50 -2.08 -1.96 2.86
CA TYR A 50 -3.30 -2.37 3.56
C TYR A 50 -3.37 -3.89 3.65
N VAL A 51 -4.19 -4.39 4.58
CA VAL A 51 -4.64 -5.78 4.54
C VAL A 51 -5.71 -5.91 3.47
N GLY A 52 -5.57 -6.92 2.63
CA GLY A 52 -6.63 -7.40 1.75
C GLY A 52 -7.13 -8.76 2.23
N ARG A 53 -8.45 -8.98 2.16
CA ARG A 53 -9.05 -10.31 2.34
C ARG A 53 -9.70 -10.79 1.07
N GLN A 54 -9.34 -11.98 0.64
CA GLN A 54 -9.99 -12.62 -0.50
C GLN A 54 -11.48 -12.88 -0.19
N THR A 55 -12.35 -12.43 -1.10
CA THR A 55 -13.82 -12.51 -0.94
C THR A 55 -14.48 -13.52 -1.88
N SER A 56 -13.86 -13.84 -3.02
CA SER A 56 -14.36 -14.87 -3.93
C SER A 56 -13.72 -16.22 -3.58
N VAL A 57 -14.49 -17.10 -2.96
CA VAL A 57 -14.17 -18.54 -2.84
C VAL A 57 -14.42 -19.17 -4.20
N THR A 58 -13.41 -19.19 -5.06
CA THR A 58 -13.41 -19.99 -6.30
C THR A 58 -12.29 -21.01 -6.19
N SER A 59 -12.51 -22.03 -5.36
CA SER A 59 -12.11 -23.43 -5.61
C SER A 59 -12.52 -24.28 -4.42
N THR A 60 -13.35 -25.26 -4.72
CA THR A 60 -13.98 -26.25 -3.84
C THR A 60 -13.04 -27.34 -3.31
N ASP A 61 -11.71 -27.17 -3.31
CA ASP A 61 -10.79 -28.30 -3.08
C ASP A 61 -9.61 -28.11 -2.14
N ASP A 62 -9.53 -27.05 -1.33
CA ASP A 62 -8.50 -26.98 -0.27
C ASP A 62 -9.11 -26.83 1.11
N ARG A 63 -9.41 -28.00 1.71
CA ARG A 63 -9.54 -28.20 3.17
C ARG A 63 -8.19 -28.03 3.90
N ALA A 64 -7.45 -27.00 3.57
CA ALA A 64 -6.20 -26.67 4.24
C ALA A 64 -5.97 -25.16 4.14
N THR A 65 -6.43 -24.42 5.13
CA THR A 65 -5.66 -23.39 5.84
C THR A 65 -6.67 -22.60 6.68
N GLY A 66 -6.36 -22.42 7.97
CA GLY A 66 -7.26 -21.82 8.95
C GLY A 66 -7.67 -20.37 8.62
N SER A 67 -8.35 -19.72 9.56
CA SER A 67 -8.96 -18.38 9.44
C SER A 67 -8.08 -17.24 8.86
N ASN A 68 -6.77 -17.45 8.71
CA ASN A 68 -5.79 -16.49 8.16
C ASN A 68 -5.35 -16.78 6.71
N ALA A 69 -5.84 -17.84 6.07
CA ALA A 69 -5.40 -18.26 4.72
C ALA A 69 -5.63 -17.24 3.59
N LEU A 70 -6.43 -16.22 3.86
CA LEU A 70 -7.01 -15.32 2.87
C LEU A 70 -6.51 -13.88 3.04
N GLU A 71 -5.64 -13.62 4.02
CA GLU A 71 -5.06 -12.30 4.28
C GLU A 71 -3.81 -12.09 3.42
N VAL A 72 -3.79 -10.97 2.71
CA VAL A 72 -2.67 -10.52 1.87
C VAL A 72 -2.30 -9.10 2.23
N ALA A 73 -1.04 -8.73 1.96
CA ALA A 73 -0.65 -7.32 1.95
C ALA A 73 -0.92 -6.75 0.56
N VAL A 74 -1.64 -5.63 0.50
CA VAL A 74 -1.95 -4.90 -0.74
C VAL A 74 -1.31 -3.53 -0.69
N LYS A 75 -0.34 -3.31 -1.58
CA LYS A 75 0.34 -2.02 -1.74
C LYS A 75 -0.29 -1.22 -2.86
N PHE A 76 -0.59 0.04 -2.59
CA PHE A 76 -1.11 1.03 -3.52
C PHE A 76 -0.09 2.14 -3.72
N GLU A 77 0.28 2.38 -4.97
CA GLU A 77 1.09 3.54 -5.36
C GLU A 77 0.29 4.37 -6.37
N HIS A 78 0.11 5.66 -6.09
CA HIS A 78 -0.63 6.52 -7.01
C HIS A 78 0.21 6.76 -8.27
N ARG A 79 -0.44 6.80 -9.44
CA ARG A 79 0.28 6.94 -10.71
C ARG A 79 1.02 8.26 -10.86
N SER A 80 0.65 9.31 -10.11
CA SER A 80 1.38 10.58 -10.07
C SER A 80 2.51 10.60 -9.03
N SER A 81 2.71 9.53 -8.26
CA SER A 81 3.81 9.46 -7.29
C SER A 81 5.17 9.46 -7.99
N LYS A 82 6.20 9.97 -7.31
CA LYS A 82 7.55 10.17 -7.86
C LYS A 82 8.17 8.91 -8.51
N GLY A 83 7.78 7.72 -8.05
CA GLY A 83 8.25 6.43 -8.57
C GLY A 83 7.49 5.89 -9.79
N CYS A 84 6.46 6.59 -10.27
CA CYS A 84 5.50 6.09 -11.28
C CYS A 84 5.52 6.86 -12.61
N ASN A 85 6.44 7.83 -12.77
CA ASN A 85 6.47 8.74 -13.92
C ASN A 85 6.69 8.05 -15.28
N TYR A 86 7.32 6.87 -15.30
CA TYR A 86 7.71 6.16 -16.52
C TYR A 86 7.02 4.80 -16.70
N GLY A 87 6.01 4.50 -15.88
CA GLY A 87 5.33 3.20 -15.92
C GLY A 87 5.16 2.58 -14.53
N PRO A 88 5.04 1.24 -14.45
CA PRO A 88 4.94 0.53 -13.19
C PRO A 88 6.17 0.76 -12.29
N PRO A 89 6.02 0.71 -10.96
CA PRO A 89 7.13 0.88 -10.02
C PRO A 89 8.27 -0.12 -10.27
N TYR A 90 9.52 0.35 -10.22
CA TYR A 90 10.73 -0.49 -10.38
C TYR A 90 10.78 -1.66 -9.38
N GLU A 91 10.20 -1.46 -8.20
CA GLU A 91 10.04 -2.48 -7.15
C GLU A 91 9.43 -3.80 -7.67
N TRP A 92 8.55 -3.73 -8.68
CA TRP A 92 7.93 -4.91 -9.30
C TRP A 92 8.93 -5.83 -9.99
N GLN A 93 10.02 -5.27 -10.51
CA GLN A 93 11.11 -6.04 -11.14
C GLN A 93 12.01 -6.65 -10.07
N VAL A 94 12.29 -5.90 -8.99
CA VAL A 94 13.08 -6.39 -7.86
C VAL A 94 12.44 -7.64 -7.24
N TYR A 95 11.14 -7.59 -6.93
CA TYR A 95 10.44 -8.77 -6.41
C TYR A 95 10.36 -9.94 -7.41
N ASN A 96 10.37 -9.66 -8.71
CA ASN A 96 10.39 -10.72 -9.72
C ASN A 96 11.70 -11.50 -9.70
N THR A 97 12.82 -10.81 -9.42
CA THR A 97 14.15 -11.41 -9.32
C THR A 97 14.37 -12.10 -7.97
N LEU A 98 13.84 -11.54 -6.88
CA LEU A 98 14.03 -12.05 -5.52
C LEU A 98 12.95 -13.07 -5.08
N GLY A 99 11.96 -13.33 -5.93
CA GLY A 99 10.87 -14.25 -5.61
C GLY A 99 11.37 -15.65 -5.27
N GLY A 100 10.86 -16.22 -4.17
CA GLY A 100 11.23 -17.57 -3.71
C GLY A 100 12.37 -17.61 -2.70
N ILE A 101 12.97 -16.47 -2.34
CA ILE A 101 13.96 -16.38 -1.26
C ILE A 101 13.24 -16.30 0.10
N HIS A 102 13.73 -17.08 1.07
CA HIS A 102 13.20 -17.06 2.44
C HIS A 102 13.34 -15.65 3.06
N GLY A 103 12.26 -15.16 3.68
CA GLY A 103 12.24 -13.83 4.30
C GLY A 103 11.88 -12.67 3.36
N ILE A 104 11.70 -12.92 2.06
CA ILE A 104 11.18 -11.93 1.10
C ILE A 104 9.72 -12.27 0.75
N PRO A 105 8.77 -11.31 0.87
CA PRO A 105 7.38 -11.54 0.46
C PRO A 105 7.28 -11.99 -0.99
N ARG A 106 6.51 -13.05 -1.25
CA ARG A 106 6.14 -13.42 -2.62
C ARG A 106 5.06 -12.48 -3.12
N VAL A 107 5.22 -12.01 -4.36
CA VAL A 107 4.19 -11.25 -5.08
C VAL A 107 3.28 -12.22 -5.83
N HIS A 108 1.99 -12.20 -5.54
CA HIS A 108 0.99 -13.04 -6.20
C HIS A 108 0.44 -12.37 -7.47
N TYR A 109 0.10 -11.08 -7.35
CA TYR A 109 -0.52 -10.32 -8.43
C TYR A 109 0.01 -8.89 -8.43
N LYS A 110 0.16 -8.31 -9.61
CA LYS A 110 0.52 -6.90 -9.78
C LYS A 110 -0.12 -6.34 -11.03
N GLY A 111 -0.63 -5.12 -10.94
CA GLY A 111 -1.37 -4.52 -12.04
C GLY A 111 -1.85 -3.11 -11.73
N ARG A 112 -2.78 -2.63 -12.53
CA ARG A 112 -3.31 -1.27 -12.44
C ARG A 112 -4.81 -1.32 -12.30
N GLN A 113 -5.35 -0.55 -11.36
CA GLN A 113 -6.78 -0.35 -11.20
C GLN A 113 -7.02 1.12 -10.84
N GLY A 114 -7.87 1.80 -11.63
CA GLY A 114 -8.08 3.24 -11.48
C GLY A 114 -6.78 4.04 -11.57
N GLY A 115 -6.58 4.95 -10.61
CA GLY A 115 -5.40 5.81 -10.48
C GLY A 115 -4.18 5.16 -9.82
N TYR A 116 -4.22 3.85 -9.54
CA TYR A 116 -3.19 3.19 -8.73
C TYR A 116 -2.49 2.05 -9.48
N TYR A 117 -1.19 1.93 -9.23
CA TYR A 117 -0.47 0.67 -9.37
C TYR A 117 -0.63 -0.12 -8.07
N ILE A 118 -0.96 -1.40 -8.22
CA ILE A 118 -1.33 -2.26 -7.11
C ILE A 118 -0.47 -3.51 -7.14
N MET A 119 0.02 -3.91 -5.97
CA MET A 119 0.74 -5.16 -5.76
C MET A 119 0.08 -5.94 -4.61
N VAL A 120 -0.21 -7.21 -4.84
CA VAL A 120 -0.73 -8.16 -3.86
C VAL A 120 0.37 -9.16 -3.53
N MET A 121 0.73 -9.26 -2.25
CA MET A 121 1.84 -10.07 -1.77
C MET A 121 1.51 -10.77 -0.45
N ASP A 122 2.38 -11.70 -0.05
CA ASP A 122 2.24 -12.41 1.22
C ASP A 122 2.04 -11.43 2.40
N MET A 123 1.16 -11.80 3.32
CA MET A 123 1.03 -11.11 4.59
C MET A 123 2.16 -11.54 5.52
N LEU A 124 3.00 -10.59 5.94
CA LEU A 124 4.06 -10.84 6.93
C LEU A 124 3.60 -10.48 8.35
N GLY A 125 4.41 -10.87 9.34
CA GLY A 125 4.24 -10.50 10.73
C GLY A 125 4.47 -9.01 11.02
N PRO A 126 4.56 -8.62 12.29
CA PRO A 126 4.84 -7.25 12.70
C PRO A 126 6.10 -6.70 12.04
N SER A 127 6.14 -5.39 11.82
CA SER A 127 7.35 -4.76 11.28
C SER A 127 8.50 -4.88 12.29
N LEU A 128 9.74 -4.80 11.80
CA LEU A 128 10.91 -4.82 12.70
C LEU A 128 10.88 -3.70 13.73
N TRP A 129 10.28 -2.56 13.39
CA TRP A 129 10.09 -1.45 14.33
C TRP A 129 9.07 -1.78 15.43
N ASP A 130 7.99 -2.49 15.09
CA ASP A 130 7.02 -2.98 16.08
C ASP A 130 7.67 -4.01 17.02
N VAL A 131 8.49 -4.91 16.48
CA VAL A 131 9.24 -5.90 17.28
C VAL A 131 10.23 -5.20 18.20
N TRP A 132 10.93 -4.18 17.72
CA TRP A 132 11.88 -3.41 18.54
C TRP A 132 11.18 -2.73 19.72
N ASN A 133 10.08 -2.02 19.46
CA ASN A 133 9.36 -1.27 20.48
C ASN A 133 8.59 -2.16 21.46
N ASN A 134 8.20 -3.38 21.08
CA ASN A 134 7.57 -4.30 22.03
C ASN A 134 8.58 -4.92 23.00
N ASN A 135 9.85 -5.07 22.60
CA ASN A 135 10.89 -5.67 23.46
C ASN A 135 11.60 -4.65 24.37
N SER A 136 11.52 -3.34 24.07
CA SER A 136 12.10 -2.28 24.90
C SER A 136 11.30 -1.94 26.16
N GLN A 137 10.15 -2.58 26.37
CA GLN A 137 9.23 -2.35 27.50
C GLN A 137 9.23 -3.50 28.52
N THR A 138 10.21 -4.39 28.45
CA THR A 138 10.52 -5.45 29.43
C THR A 138 11.96 -5.34 29.88
#